data_AF-R6SWB0-F1
#
_entry.id   AF-R6SWB0-F1
#
_cell.length_a   1.000
_cell.length_b   1.000
_cell.length_c   1.000
_cell.angle_alpha   90.00
_cell.angle_beta   90.00
_cell.angle_gamma   90.00
#
_symmetry.space_group_name_H-M   'P 1'
#
loop_
_entity.id
_entity.type
_entity.pdbx_description
1 polymer ?
#
loop_
_entity_poly.entity_id
_entity_poly.type
_entity_poly.pdbx_seq_one_letter_code
_entity_poly.pdbx_strand_id
1 'polypeptide(L)'
;MTANIRIQWLHKMIAEYSYPNAMRLSERFGISHRQAQRDVDYLRKTLGAPIAYSATHKGFYYTTDFSLPVILTSDNDDAFMGVVSNIFDDADTHADTSIVQTQLPYNATIEIPDKLTVIELRSFIISKEGRNRYICEFHSVERFLSVIMSLESDIRVISPYWIRDRLVRMARRVLANNDTESDQSDKLS
;
A
#
# COMPACT_ATOMS: atom_id res chain seq x y z
N MET A 1 -15.68 -6.66 14.91
CA MET A 1 -15.10 -6.37 13.58
C MET A 1 -14.80 -7.68 12.88
N THR A 2 -15.25 -7.84 11.64
CA THR A 2 -15.13 -9.09 10.87
C THR A 2 -13.67 -9.38 10.50
N ALA A 3 -13.32 -10.66 10.34
CA ALA A 3 -11.96 -11.07 9.95
C ALA A 3 -11.56 -10.52 8.57
N ASN A 4 -12.54 -10.40 7.68
CA ASN A 4 -12.39 -9.88 6.33
C ASN A 4 -11.74 -8.48 6.30
N ILE A 5 -12.24 -7.53 7.09
CA ILE A 5 -11.70 -6.15 7.19
C ILE A 5 -10.21 -6.16 7.60
N ARG A 6 -9.80 -7.08 8.48
CA ARG A 6 -8.40 -7.18 8.95
C ARG A 6 -7.48 -7.72 7.86
N ILE A 7 -7.95 -8.71 7.10
CA ILE A 7 -7.23 -9.27 5.95
C ILE A 7 -7.08 -8.22 4.85
N GLN A 8 -8.15 -7.49 4.53
CA GLN A 8 -8.10 -6.38 3.58
C GLN A 8 -7.09 -5.33 4.02
N TRP A 9 -7.13 -4.90 5.28
CA TRP A 9 -6.17 -3.92 5.81
C TRP A 9 -4.73 -4.44 5.74
N LEU A 10 -4.50 -5.70 6.12
CA LEU A 10 -3.17 -6.30 6.08
C LEU A 10 -2.64 -6.35 4.65
N HIS A 11 -3.43 -6.90 3.71
CA HIS A 11 -3.06 -6.96 2.31
C HIS A 11 -2.73 -5.58 1.75
N LYS A 12 -3.60 -4.62 2.02
CA LYS A 12 -3.47 -3.24 1.61
C LYS A 12 -2.15 -2.62 2.12
N MET A 13 -1.78 -2.86 3.38
CA MET A 13 -0.49 -2.40 3.94
C MET A 13 0.73 -3.12 3.36
N ILE A 14 0.64 -4.41 3.07
CA ILE A 14 1.73 -5.20 2.47
C ILE A 14 1.95 -4.77 1.01
N ALA A 15 0.86 -4.66 0.23
CA ALA A 15 0.87 -4.22 -1.17
C ALA A 15 1.48 -2.82 -1.33
N GLU A 16 1.39 -2.00 -0.30
CA GLU A 16 1.90 -0.64 -0.31
C GLU A 16 3.30 -0.50 0.30
N TYR A 17 4.03 -1.61 0.44
CA TYR A 17 5.41 -1.61 0.93
C TYR A 17 5.56 -0.94 2.30
N SER A 18 4.53 -1.03 3.15
CA SER A 18 4.50 -0.41 4.49
C SER A 18 5.03 -1.34 5.60
N TYR A 19 5.44 -2.56 5.25
CA TYR A 19 5.97 -3.56 6.17
C TYR A 19 5.13 -3.71 7.47
N PRO A 20 3.82 -4.02 7.40
CA PRO A 20 3.01 -4.22 8.60
C PRO A 20 3.52 -5.44 9.39
N ASN A 21 3.22 -5.50 10.68
CA ASN A 21 3.52 -6.67 11.50
C ASN A 21 2.31 -7.05 12.37
N ALA A 22 2.35 -8.26 12.94
CA ALA A 22 1.25 -8.80 13.73
C ALA A 22 0.92 -7.95 14.96
N MET A 23 1.91 -7.27 15.54
CA MET A 23 1.71 -6.38 16.69
C MET A 23 0.90 -5.13 16.30
N ARG A 24 1.25 -4.46 15.20
CA ARG A 24 0.48 -3.32 14.66
C ARG A 24 -0.95 -3.70 14.29
N LEU A 25 -1.13 -4.91 13.75
CA LEU A 25 -2.46 -5.44 13.43
C LEU A 25 -3.27 -5.69 14.73
N SER A 26 -2.63 -6.26 15.75
CA SER A 26 -3.22 -6.51 17.07
C SER A 26 -3.68 -5.21 17.74
N GLU A 27 -2.82 -4.20 17.80
CA GLU A 27 -3.13 -2.88 18.37
C GLU A 27 -4.27 -2.19 17.63
N ARG A 28 -4.22 -2.18 16.29
CA ARG A 28 -5.20 -1.47 15.47
C ARG A 28 -6.63 -2.02 15.63
N PHE A 29 -6.76 -3.33 15.75
CA PHE A 29 -8.07 -4.00 15.76
C PHE A 29 -8.48 -4.52 17.15
N GLY A 30 -7.67 -4.27 18.19
CA GLY A 30 -7.95 -4.72 19.55
C GLY A 30 -8.03 -6.24 19.69
N ILE A 31 -7.29 -6.98 18.86
CA ILE A 31 -7.27 -8.46 18.87
C ILE A 31 -6.00 -8.97 19.54
N SER A 32 -6.01 -10.23 19.99
CA SER A 32 -4.78 -10.84 20.53
C SER A 32 -3.69 -10.96 19.46
N HIS A 33 -2.42 -10.91 19.87
CA HIS A 33 -1.27 -11.16 18.99
C HIS A 33 -1.38 -12.52 18.28
N ARG A 34 -1.87 -13.55 18.98
CA ARG A 34 -2.13 -14.87 18.40
C ARG A 34 -3.14 -14.81 17.25
N GLN A 35 -4.22 -14.03 17.41
CA GLN A 35 -5.21 -13.86 16.35
C GLN A 35 -4.67 -13.04 15.18
N ALA A 36 -3.88 -12.00 15.44
CA ALA A 36 -3.20 -11.25 14.40
C ALA A 36 -2.24 -12.13 13.57
N GLN A 37 -1.50 -13.03 14.23
CA GLN A 37 -0.66 -13.99 13.53
C GLN A 37 -1.48 -14.98 12.69
N ARG A 38 -2.65 -15.41 13.16
CA ARG A 38 -3.57 -16.25 12.36
C ARG A 38 -4.05 -15.53 11.11
N ASP A 39 -4.34 -14.24 11.19
CA ASP A 39 -4.77 -13.45 10.04
C ASP A 39 -3.64 -13.33 8.99
N VAL A 40 -2.38 -13.15 9.43
CA VAL A 40 -1.19 -13.20 8.54
C VAL A 40 -1.03 -14.58 7.91
N ASP A 41 -1.16 -15.63 8.73
CA ASP A 41 -1.04 -17.00 8.27
C ASP A 41 -2.15 -17.38 7.29
N TYR A 42 -3.37 -16.87 7.48
CA TYR A 42 -4.49 -17.05 6.55
C TYR A 42 -4.17 -16.44 5.18
N LEU A 43 -3.70 -15.19 5.16
CA LEU A 43 -3.29 -14.52 3.92
C LEU A 43 -2.16 -15.29 3.22
N ARG A 44 -1.20 -15.81 3.97
CA ARG A 44 -0.05 -16.56 3.42
C ARG A 44 -0.40 -17.97 2.94
N LYS A 45 -1.07 -18.76 3.78
CA LYS A 45 -1.26 -20.21 3.58
C LYS A 45 -2.57 -20.54 2.89
N THR A 46 -3.64 -19.79 3.18
CA THR A 46 -4.97 -20.06 2.62
C THR A 46 -5.18 -19.30 1.32
N LEU A 47 -4.75 -18.04 1.26
CA LEU A 47 -4.88 -17.22 0.04
C LEU A 47 -3.66 -17.27 -0.88
N GLY A 48 -2.64 -18.05 -0.50
CA GLY A 48 -1.43 -18.23 -1.29
C GLY A 48 -0.60 -16.95 -1.45
N ALA A 49 -0.77 -15.95 -0.58
CA ALA A 49 -0.05 -14.70 -0.73
C ALA A 49 1.47 -14.91 -0.50
N PRO A 50 2.33 -14.37 -1.38
CA PRO A 50 3.79 -14.54 -1.35
C PRO A 50 4.43 -13.65 -0.28
N ILE A 51 4.06 -13.86 0.99
CA ILE A 51 4.49 -13.02 2.11
C ILE A 51 5.84 -13.50 2.67
N ALA A 52 6.78 -12.58 2.76
CA ALA A 52 8.04 -12.74 3.49
C ALA A 52 8.18 -11.71 4.63
N TYR A 53 9.03 -12.01 5.60
CA TYR A 53 9.35 -11.10 6.70
C TYR A 53 10.68 -10.40 6.44
N SER A 54 10.69 -9.08 6.55
CA SER A 54 11.88 -8.24 6.46
C SER A 54 12.38 -7.92 7.87
N ALA A 55 13.51 -8.49 8.29
CA ALA A 55 14.11 -8.21 9.59
C ALA A 55 14.51 -6.74 9.72
N THR A 56 15.01 -6.14 8.64
CA THR A 56 15.39 -4.72 8.56
C THR A 56 14.21 -3.79 8.83
N HIS A 57 13.04 -4.10 8.28
CA HIS A 57 11.83 -3.26 8.43
C HIS A 57 10.89 -3.74 9.55
N LYS A 58 11.23 -4.86 10.19
CA LYS A 58 10.45 -5.54 11.23
C LYS A 58 8.97 -5.77 10.83
N GLY A 59 8.76 -6.25 9.61
CA GLY A 59 7.42 -6.44 9.06
C GLY A 59 7.35 -7.24 7.77
N PHE A 60 6.13 -7.47 7.30
CA PHE A 60 5.79 -8.34 6.18
C PHE A 60 5.74 -7.59 4.85
N TYR A 61 6.23 -8.21 3.78
CA TYR A 61 6.17 -7.69 2.41
C TYR A 61 5.81 -8.82 1.44
N TYR A 62 5.30 -8.46 0.25
CA TYR A 62 5.14 -9.43 -0.82
C TYR A 62 6.44 -9.59 -1.61
N THR A 63 6.87 -10.84 -1.85
CA THR A 63 8.04 -11.13 -2.68
C THR A 63 7.76 -11.03 -4.18
N THR A 64 6.48 -11.16 -4.56
CA THR A 64 5.96 -10.97 -5.92
C THR A 64 4.60 -10.29 -5.84
N ASP A 65 4.12 -9.67 -6.92
CA ASP A 65 2.82 -9.01 -6.92
C ASP A 65 1.70 -9.98 -6.56
N PHE A 66 0.75 -9.51 -5.74
CA PHE A 66 -0.37 -10.31 -5.26
C PHE A 66 -1.61 -9.43 -5.13
N SER A 67 -2.73 -9.95 -5.62
CA SER A 67 -4.05 -9.30 -5.55
C SER A 67 -4.97 -10.12 -4.65
N LEU A 68 -5.74 -9.44 -3.81
CA LEU A 68 -6.72 -10.12 -2.96
C LEU A 68 -7.87 -10.68 -3.83
N PRO A 69 -8.35 -11.91 -3.60
CA PRO A 69 -9.54 -12.42 -4.28
C PRO A 69 -10.77 -11.53 -4.02
N VAL A 70 -11.57 -11.26 -5.05
CA VAL A 70 -12.74 -10.35 -5.02
C VAL A 70 -13.73 -10.70 -3.91
N ILE A 71 -13.82 -11.97 -3.53
CA ILE A 71 -14.72 -12.49 -2.50
C ILE A 71 -14.38 -11.93 -1.11
N LEU A 72 -13.11 -11.62 -0.87
CA LEU A 72 -12.64 -10.97 0.36
C LEU A 72 -12.62 -9.44 0.23
N THR A 73 -13.19 -8.89 -0.85
CA THR A 73 -13.36 -7.44 -1.03
C THR A 73 -14.81 -7.00 -0.90
N SER A 74 -15.77 -7.93 -1.00
CA SER A 74 -17.19 -7.70 -0.75
C SER A 74 -17.58 -8.11 0.67
N ASP A 75 -18.62 -7.46 1.19
CA ASP A 75 -19.09 -7.51 2.58
C ASP A 75 -19.84 -8.82 2.94
N ASN A 76 -19.53 -9.94 2.27
CA ASN A 76 -20.33 -11.16 2.39
C ASN A 76 -19.83 -12.08 3.51
N ASP A 77 -20.76 -12.38 4.42
CA ASP A 77 -20.63 -13.27 5.58
C ASP A 77 -20.16 -14.70 5.21
N ASP A 78 -19.70 -15.42 6.23
CA ASP A 78 -19.09 -16.77 6.25
C ASP A 78 -19.77 -17.84 5.35
N ALA A 79 -21.05 -17.65 4.98
CA ALA A 79 -21.79 -18.55 4.10
C ALA A 79 -21.20 -18.65 2.67
N PHE A 80 -20.56 -17.58 2.16
CA PHE A 80 -19.99 -17.59 0.81
C PHE A 80 -18.63 -18.30 0.75
N MET A 81 -17.88 -18.35 1.86
CA MET A 81 -16.58 -19.02 1.94
C MET A 81 -16.66 -20.54 1.71
N GLY A 82 -17.77 -21.18 2.10
CA GLY A 82 -17.99 -22.62 1.86
C GLY A 82 -18.28 -22.98 0.41
N VAL A 83 -18.82 -22.04 -0.37
CA VAL A 83 -19.05 -22.22 -1.82
C VAL A 83 -17.74 -22.11 -2.59
N VAL A 84 -16.83 -21.28 -2.08
CA VAL A 84 -15.59 -20.89 -2.75
C VAL A 84 -14.48 -21.92 -2.57
N SER A 85 -14.39 -22.59 -1.42
CA SER A 85 -13.48 -23.74 -1.27
C SER A 85 -13.78 -24.83 -2.30
N ASN A 86 -15.05 -25.03 -2.65
CA ASN A 86 -15.45 -26.00 -3.67
C ASN A 86 -15.13 -25.54 -5.10
N ILE A 87 -14.93 -24.24 -5.33
CA ILE A 87 -14.56 -23.69 -6.64
C ILE A 87 -13.04 -23.71 -6.82
N PHE A 88 -12.25 -23.42 -5.77
CA PHE A 88 -10.78 -23.46 -5.87
C PHE A 88 -10.18 -24.86 -6.00
N ASP A 89 -10.95 -25.90 -5.70
CA ASP A 89 -10.56 -27.29 -6.01
C ASP A 89 -10.66 -27.60 -7.52
N ASP A 90 -11.39 -26.79 -8.30
CA ASP A 90 -11.56 -26.97 -9.74
C ASP A 90 -11.15 -25.71 -10.52
N ALA A 91 -10.05 -25.86 -11.26
CA ALA A 91 -9.62 -25.05 -12.42
C ALA A 91 -8.72 -23.82 -12.19
N ASP A 92 -7.48 -24.00 -12.69
CA ASP A 92 -6.76 -23.08 -13.58
C ASP A 92 -7.70 -22.15 -14.37
N THR A 93 -7.83 -20.87 -14.00
CA THR A 93 -8.26 -19.82 -14.93
C THR A 93 -7.71 -18.47 -14.50
N HIS A 94 -6.74 -17.98 -15.26
CA HIS A 94 -6.39 -16.57 -15.32
C HIS A 94 -7.55 -15.77 -15.94
N ALA A 95 -8.13 -14.83 -15.20
CA ALA A 95 -8.90 -13.74 -15.79
C ALA A 95 -8.86 -12.48 -14.93
N ASP A 96 -8.53 -11.38 -15.60
CA ASP A 96 -8.73 -9.99 -15.22
C ASP A 96 -9.86 -9.77 -14.20
N THR A 97 -9.50 -9.38 -12.98
CA THR A 97 -10.46 -8.78 -12.05
C THR A 97 -9.84 -7.54 -11.39
N SER A 98 -9.35 -6.67 -12.24
CA SER A 98 -9.21 -5.25 -11.92
C SER A 98 -10.62 -4.67 -11.81
N ILE A 99 -10.91 -3.88 -10.77
CA ILE A 99 -12.19 -3.19 -10.46
C ILE A 99 -13.10 -3.98 -9.51
N VAL A 100 -12.88 -3.87 -8.20
CA VAL A 100 -13.58 -2.97 -7.26
C VAL A 100 -12.73 -2.96 -5.97
N GLN A 101 -12.00 -1.86 -5.74
CA GLN A 101 -11.06 -1.73 -4.61
C GLN A 101 -11.46 -0.53 -3.76
N THR A 102 -12.15 -0.77 -2.64
CA THR A 102 -12.45 0.23 -1.60
C THR A 102 -12.84 -0.53 -0.33
N GLN A 103 -12.58 -0.08 0.90
CA GLN A 103 -13.51 0.82 1.60
C GLN A 103 -12.91 1.66 2.75
N LEU A 104 -11.60 1.88 2.83
CA LEU A 104 -11.10 3.01 3.66
C LEU A 104 -10.16 3.89 2.86
N PRO A 105 -10.47 5.20 2.70
CA PRO A 105 -9.53 6.12 2.10
C PRO A 105 -8.30 6.27 3.00
N TYR A 106 -7.18 6.60 2.38
CA TYR A 106 -5.98 7.01 3.05
C TYR A 106 -5.97 8.48 3.31
N ASN A 107 -5.40 8.85 4.45
CA ASN A 107 -5.07 10.23 4.74
C ASN A 107 -3.56 10.41 4.76
N ALA A 108 -3.08 11.44 4.08
CA ALA A 108 -1.71 11.92 4.23
C ALA A 108 -1.71 13.41 4.56
N THR A 109 -0.83 13.82 5.46
CA THR A 109 -0.53 15.23 5.67
C THR A 109 0.67 15.58 4.81
N ILE A 110 0.51 16.55 3.91
CA ILE A 110 1.57 17.04 3.04
C ILE A 110 1.80 18.54 3.24
N GLU A 111 3.02 18.96 2.98
CA GLU A 111 3.40 20.37 2.91
C GLU A 111 3.61 20.74 1.45
N ILE A 112 2.95 21.80 0.98
CA ILE A 112 2.99 22.29 -0.39
C ILE A 112 3.47 23.76 -0.36
N PRO A 113 4.61 24.08 -1.00
CA PRO A 113 5.22 25.40 -0.88
C PRO A 113 4.46 26.48 -1.68
N ASP A 114 3.93 26.13 -2.85
CA ASP A 114 3.35 27.05 -3.82
C ASP A 114 1.82 26.87 -3.98
N LYS A 115 1.15 27.90 -4.49
CA LYS A 115 -0.31 27.89 -4.64
C LYS A 115 -0.79 27.13 -5.88
N LEU A 116 0.07 26.95 -6.90
CA LEU A 116 -0.34 26.32 -8.16
C LEU A 116 -0.51 24.81 -7.95
N THR A 117 0.45 24.18 -7.28
CA THR A 117 0.40 22.77 -6.88
C THR A 117 -0.79 22.47 -5.94
N VAL A 118 -1.19 23.42 -5.10
CA VAL A 118 -2.43 23.28 -4.28
C VAL A 118 -3.67 23.17 -5.17
N ILE A 119 -3.73 23.91 -6.28
CA ILE A 119 -4.86 23.86 -7.21
C ILE A 119 -4.87 22.52 -7.97
N GLU A 120 -3.70 22.01 -8.35
CA GLU A 120 -3.55 20.72 -9.04
C GLU A 120 -3.93 19.53 -8.14
N LEU A 121 -3.61 19.61 -6.84
CA LEU A 121 -3.94 18.59 -5.85
C LEU A 121 -5.33 18.75 -5.21
N ARG A 122 -6.16 19.70 -5.67
CA ARG A 122 -7.46 20.01 -5.05
C ARG A 122 -8.39 18.81 -4.90
N SER A 123 -8.29 17.82 -5.79
CA SER A 123 -9.12 16.60 -5.76
C SER A 123 -8.74 15.65 -4.62
N PHE A 124 -7.54 15.79 -4.07
CA PHE A 124 -7.07 15.03 -2.93
C PHE A 124 -7.22 15.82 -1.62
N ILE A 125 -7.10 17.16 -1.66
CA ILE A 125 -7.10 17.98 -0.44
C ILE A 125 -8.50 18.05 0.18
N ILE A 126 -8.63 17.59 1.43
CA ILE A 126 -9.87 17.66 2.21
C ILE A 126 -9.86 18.79 3.24
N SER A 127 -8.69 19.20 3.73
CA SER A 127 -8.57 20.30 4.70
C SER A 127 -7.16 20.91 4.73
N LYS A 128 -7.04 22.06 5.39
CA LYS A 128 -5.77 22.77 5.61
C LYS A 128 -5.50 22.88 7.12
N GLU A 129 -4.34 22.42 7.57
CA GLU A 129 -3.97 22.33 8.99
C GLU A 129 -2.91 23.35 9.45
N GLY A 130 -2.63 24.37 8.63
CA GLY A 130 -1.69 25.41 9.01
C GLY A 130 -1.10 26.14 7.82
N ARG A 131 0.09 26.73 8.01
CA ARG A 131 0.85 27.35 6.91
C ARG A 131 1.37 26.24 6.00
N ASN A 132 0.93 26.26 4.74
CA ASN A 132 1.36 25.34 3.69
C ASN A 132 1.11 23.84 3.95
N ARG A 133 0.32 23.48 4.96
CA ARG A 133 0.05 22.09 5.33
C ARG A 133 -1.39 21.69 5.01
N TYR A 134 -1.55 20.56 4.32
CA TYR A 134 -2.81 20.07 3.78
C TYR A 134 -3.02 18.60 4.15
N ILE A 135 -4.26 18.25 4.49
CA ILE A 135 -4.66 16.85 4.61
C ILE A 135 -5.22 16.42 3.26
N CYS A 136 -4.67 15.33 2.73
CA CYS A 136 -5.09 14.71 1.50
C CYS A 136 -5.77 13.38 1.79
N GLU A 137 -6.89 13.12 1.13
CA GLU A 137 -7.61 11.86 1.11
C GLU A 137 -7.45 11.19 -0.26
N PHE A 138 -7.15 9.89 -0.30
CA PHE A 138 -7.01 9.14 -1.56
C PHE A 138 -7.33 7.66 -1.39
N HIS A 139 -7.86 7.07 -2.46
CA HIS A 139 -8.25 5.65 -2.50
C HIS A 139 -7.15 4.75 -3.08
N SER A 140 -6.32 5.30 -3.97
CA SER A 140 -5.19 4.62 -4.58
C SER A 140 -3.90 5.36 -4.23
N VAL A 141 -3.01 4.68 -3.51
CA VAL A 141 -1.67 5.21 -3.19
C VAL A 141 -0.87 5.46 -4.45
N GLU A 142 -0.93 4.55 -5.42
CA GLU A 142 -0.13 4.63 -6.64
C GLU A 142 -0.51 5.86 -7.46
N ARG A 143 -1.82 6.13 -7.60
CA ARG A 143 -2.32 7.33 -8.26
C ARG A 143 -1.90 8.59 -7.51
N PHE A 144 -1.98 8.58 -6.19
CA PHE A 144 -1.58 9.73 -5.39
C PHE A 144 -0.07 10.02 -5.53
N LEU A 145 0.77 8.98 -5.40
CA LEU A 145 2.21 9.10 -5.55
C LEU A 145 2.63 9.46 -6.98
N SER A 146 1.97 8.92 -8.01
CA SER A 146 2.28 9.25 -9.41
C SER A 146 1.99 10.72 -9.70
N VAL A 147 0.90 11.26 -9.15
CA VAL A 147 0.58 12.68 -9.25
C VAL A 147 1.66 13.50 -8.56
N ILE A 148 2.00 13.20 -7.29
CA ILE A 148 3.08 13.90 -6.58
C ILE A 148 4.39 13.89 -7.38
N MET A 149 4.80 12.74 -7.93
CA MET A 149 6.03 12.61 -8.71
C MET A 149 6.02 13.38 -10.03
N SER A 150 4.84 13.60 -10.62
CA SER A 150 4.69 14.37 -11.87
C SER A 150 4.68 15.88 -11.65
N LEU A 151 4.50 16.34 -10.42
CA LEU A 151 4.46 17.76 -10.08
C LEU A 151 5.87 18.27 -9.87
N GLU A 152 6.22 19.36 -10.55
CA GLU A 152 7.51 20.05 -10.42
C GLU A 152 7.50 20.99 -9.19
N SER A 153 7.20 20.44 -8.02
CA SER A 153 7.13 21.19 -6.77
C SER A 153 7.76 20.41 -5.63
N ASP A 154 8.36 21.12 -4.67
CA ASP A 154 9.03 20.57 -3.48
C ASP A 154 8.01 20.10 -2.43
N ILE A 155 7.10 19.20 -2.82
CA ILE A 155 6.06 18.63 -1.96
C ILE A 155 6.73 17.74 -0.91
N ARG A 156 6.42 17.98 0.37
CA ARG A 156 6.91 17.17 1.47
C ARG A 156 5.80 16.37 2.13
N VAL A 157 5.91 15.05 2.12
CA VAL A 157 5.01 14.17 2.89
C VAL A 157 5.41 14.18 4.38
N ILE A 158 4.55 14.73 5.23
CA ILE A 158 4.76 14.81 6.68
C ILE A 158 4.38 13.49 7.35
N SER A 159 3.19 12.99 7.05
CA SER A 159 2.64 11.75 7.59
C SER A 159 1.67 11.10 6.57
N PRO A 160 1.43 9.80 6.67
CA PRO A 160 2.19 8.83 7.46
C PRO A 160 3.58 8.57 6.84
N TYR A 161 4.54 8.12 7.67
CA TYR A 161 5.94 7.94 7.23
C TYR A 161 6.10 6.95 6.07
N TRP A 162 5.21 5.97 5.96
CA TRP A 162 5.28 4.93 4.93
C TRP A 162 4.96 5.47 3.53
N ILE A 163 4.07 6.47 3.41
CA ILE A 163 3.82 7.17 2.13
C ILE A 163 5.10 7.87 1.68
N ARG A 164 5.76 8.58 2.61
CA ARG A 164 7.04 9.25 2.35
C ARG A 164 8.11 8.24 1.92
N ASP A 165 8.25 7.15 2.65
CA ASP A 165 9.24 6.11 2.39
C ASP A 165 9.02 5.43 1.03
N ARG A 166 7.75 5.17 0.67
CA ARG A 166 7.38 4.65 -0.65
C ARG A 166 7.71 5.64 -1.77
N LEU A 167 7.39 6.92 -1.61
CA LEU A 167 7.74 7.98 -2.57
C LEU A 167 9.26 8.04 -2.81
N VAL A 168 10.05 8.04 -1.73
CA VAL A 168 11.52 8.06 -1.80
C VAL A 168 12.07 6.82 -2.52
N ARG A 169 11.53 5.62 -2.23
CA ARG A 169 11.93 4.40 -2.95
C ARG A 169 11.61 4.46 -4.44
N MET A 170 10.44 4.97 -4.81
CA MET A 170 10.05 5.14 -6.21
C MET A 170 11.02 6.05 -6.94
N ALA A 171 11.33 7.22 -6.36
CA ALA A 171 12.29 8.16 -6.93
C ALA A 171 13.70 7.55 -7.07
N ARG A 172 14.22 6.92 -6.01
CA ARG A 172 15.53 6.26 -6.03
C ARG A 172 15.63 5.16 -7.10
N ARG A 173 14.56 4.37 -7.28
CA ARG A 173 14.50 3.34 -8.32
C ARG A 173 14.57 3.94 -9.72
N VAL A 174 13.83 5.04 -9.96
CA VAL A 174 13.87 5.73 -11.25
C VAL A 174 15.26 6.30 -11.50
N LEU A 175 15.87 6.96 -10.51
CA LEU A 175 17.24 7.47 -10.62
C LEU A 175 18.24 6.34 -10.90
N ALA A 176 18.28 5.30 -10.08
CA ALA A 176 19.24 4.19 -10.22
C ALA A 176 19.19 3.49 -11.59
N ASN A 177 18.03 3.49 -12.26
CA ASN A 177 17.86 2.85 -13.57
C ASN A 177 18.17 3.77 -14.76
N ASN A 178 18.21 5.09 -14.56
CA ASN A 178 18.37 6.07 -15.65
C ASN A 178 19.61 6.95 -15.50
N ASP A 179 20.26 6.92 -14.34
CA ASP A 179 21.49 7.66 -14.06
C ASP A 179 22.70 6.81 -14.49
N THR A 180 22.96 6.77 -15.81
CA THR A 180 24.04 5.96 -16.41
C THR A 180 25.38 6.68 -16.54
N GLU A 181 25.56 7.88 -15.96
CA GLU A 181 26.80 8.65 -16.13
C GLU A 181 27.42 9.10 -14.80
N SER A 182 28.38 8.33 -14.28
CA SER A 182 29.48 8.87 -13.47
C SER A 182 30.67 7.91 -13.28
N ASP A 183 31.08 7.13 -14.30
CA ASP A 183 32.27 6.25 -14.14
C ASP A 183 33.17 6.07 -15.39
N GLN A 184 33.16 7.02 -16.34
CA GLN A 184 34.06 6.99 -17.51
C GLN A 184 34.98 8.23 -17.68
N SER A 185 35.23 8.99 -16.61
CA SER A 185 36.16 10.14 -16.68
C SER A 185 37.57 9.88 -16.12
N ASP A 186 37.88 8.68 -15.61
CA ASP A 186 39.18 8.39 -14.95
C ASP A 186 40.11 7.43 -15.73
N LYS A 187 39.92 7.29 -17.05
CA LYS A 187 40.87 6.53 -17.90
C LYS A 187 41.34 7.32 -19.12
N LEU A 188 41.88 8.52 -18.90
CA LEU A 188 42.89 9.09 -19.80
C LEU A 188 43.94 9.83 -18.97
N SER A 189 45.00 9.11 -18.62
CA SER A 189 46.34 9.62 -18.32
C SER A 189 47.35 8.56 -18.70
#